data_AF-A0A8C5TNS3-F1
#
_entry.id   AF-A0A8C5TNS3-F1
#
_cell.length_a   1.000
_cell.length_b   1.000
_cell.length_c   1.000
_cell.angle_alpha   90.00
_cell.angle_beta   90.00
_cell.angle_gamma   90.00
#
_symmetry.space_group_name_H-M   'P 1'
#
loop_
_entity.id
_entity.type
_entity.pdbx_description
1 polymer ?
#
loop_
_entity_poly.entity_id
_entity_poly.type
_entity_poly.pdbx_seq_one_letter_code
_entity_poly.pdbx_strand_id
1 'polypeptide(L)'
;PIAKHVSSDCFYLGMLRFYFKCGAHPTTDSETSVALNLVTTNSRCITCITCTDIRSPVLVFQCVHRHVICLDCFHLYCVTMLNDRQFIHDPELGYSLPCVDGFAWLPGRLI
;
A
#
# COMPACT_ATOMS: atom_id res chain seq x y z
N PRO A 1 -9.26 0.05 -8.42
CA PRO A 1 -9.91 -0.82 -7.41
C PRO A 1 -8.87 -1.50 -6.52
N ILE A 2 -9.02 -1.39 -5.20
CA ILE A 2 -8.06 -1.96 -4.24
C ILE A 2 -8.58 -3.34 -3.81
N ALA A 3 -7.75 -4.37 -3.95
CA ALA A 3 -8.11 -5.74 -3.64
C ALA A 3 -8.40 -5.89 -2.14
N LYS A 4 -9.68 -5.92 -1.76
CA LYS A 4 -10.15 -6.11 -0.37
C LYS A 4 -10.98 -7.38 -0.18
N HIS A 5 -11.26 -8.12 -1.24
CA HIS A 5 -12.06 -9.33 -1.14
C HIS A 5 -11.17 -10.50 -0.75
N VAL A 6 -11.27 -10.93 0.51
CA VAL A 6 -10.58 -12.12 1.02
C VAL A 6 -11.41 -13.35 0.67
N SER A 7 -10.77 -14.31 0.03
CA SER A 7 -11.32 -15.63 -0.25
C SER A 7 -10.43 -16.67 0.43
N SER A 8 -11.02 -17.78 0.85
CA SER A 8 -10.35 -18.79 1.67
C SER A 8 -10.68 -20.19 1.20
N ASP A 9 -9.66 -21.03 1.08
CA ASP A 9 -9.81 -22.45 0.76
C ASP A 9 -9.33 -23.29 1.96
N CYS A 10 -10.10 -24.33 2.31
CA CYS A 10 -9.76 -25.29 3.37
C CYS A 10 -9.22 -26.59 2.76
N PHE A 11 -7.97 -26.94 3.06
CA PHE A 11 -7.38 -28.23 2.65
C PHE A 11 -7.74 -29.33 3.65
N TYR A 12 -7.79 -30.58 3.18
CA TYR A 12 -8.16 -31.78 3.97
C TYR A 12 -7.38 -31.99 5.28
N LEU A 13 -6.27 -31.26 5.49
CA LEU A 13 -5.46 -31.26 6.72
C LEU A 13 -5.86 -30.17 7.75
N GLY A 14 -6.94 -29.42 7.53
CA GLY A 14 -7.36 -28.33 8.41
C GLY A 14 -6.59 -27.02 8.24
N MET A 15 -5.79 -26.89 7.18
CA MET A 15 -5.07 -25.66 6.84
C MET A 15 -5.94 -24.74 5.98
N LEU A 16 -6.13 -23.50 6.44
CA LEU A 16 -6.79 -22.43 5.69
C LEU A 16 -5.74 -21.60 4.94
N ARG A 17 -5.96 -21.39 3.63
CA ARG A 17 -5.17 -20.45 2.82
C ARG A 17 -6.02 -19.25 2.48
N PHE A 18 -5.50 -18.06 2.77
CA PHE A 18 -6.14 -16.80 2.41
C PHE A 18 -5.49 -16.22 1.16
N TYR A 19 -6.33 -15.71 0.27
CA TYR A 19 -5.91 -14.98 -0.93
C TYR A 19 -6.89 -13.87 -1.21
N PHE A 20 -6.45 -12.88 -1.99
CA PHE A 20 -7.26 -11.74 -2.36
C PHE A 20 -7.72 -11.88 -3.81
N LYS A 21 -8.93 -11.40 -4.09
CA LYS A 21 -9.48 -11.28 -5.44
C LYS A 21 -9.84 -9.82 -5.73
N CYS A 22 -9.88 -9.45 -7.00
CA CYS A 22 -10.39 -8.14 -7.40
C CYS A 22 -11.90 -8.08 -7.12
N GLY A 23 -12.33 -7.06 -6.38
CA GLY A 23 -13.76 -6.86 -6.05
C GLY A 23 -14.53 -6.04 -7.08
N ALA A 24 -13.91 -5.62 -8.19
CA ALA A 24 -14.53 -4.72 -9.17
C ALA A 24 -15.21 -5.46 -10.34
N HIS A 25 -14.91 -6.73 -10.51
CA HIS A 25 -15.50 -7.58 -11.54
C HIS A 25 -15.61 -9.01 -11.01
N PRO A 26 -16.49 -9.84 -11.61
CA PRO A 26 -16.47 -11.27 -11.37
C PRO A 26 -15.06 -11.83 -11.63
N THR A 27 -14.59 -12.71 -10.75
CA THR A 27 -13.26 -13.34 -10.83
C THR A 27 -13.40 -14.86 -10.76
N THR A 28 -12.53 -15.56 -11.46
CA THR A 28 -12.43 -17.03 -11.38
C THR A 28 -11.56 -17.47 -10.20
N ASP A 29 -11.60 -18.75 -9.81
CA ASP A 29 -10.81 -19.24 -8.67
C ASP A 29 -9.29 -19.19 -8.88
N SER A 30 -8.84 -19.22 -10.13
CA SER A 30 -7.43 -19.02 -10.48
C SER A 30 -6.95 -17.57 -10.40
N GLU A 31 -7.87 -16.60 -10.35
CA GLU A 31 -7.52 -15.18 -10.39
C GLU A 31 -7.27 -14.62 -9.00
N THR A 32 -6.00 -14.63 -8.58
CA THR A 32 -5.57 -14.00 -7.33
C THR A 32 -4.99 -12.61 -7.56
N SER A 33 -5.25 -11.68 -6.64
CA SER A 33 -4.69 -10.33 -6.59
C SER A 33 -3.78 -10.17 -5.37
N VAL A 34 -2.81 -9.27 -5.47
CA VAL A 34 -1.94 -8.91 -4.33
C VAL A 34 -2.67 -7.92 -3.42
N ALA A 35 -2.56 -8.12 -2.10
CA ALA A 35 -3.06 -7.17 -1.12
C ALA A 35 -2.17 -5.93 -1.06
N LEU A 36 -2.78 -4.76 -1.15
CA LEU A 36 -2.10 -3.49 -0.90
C LEU A 36 -2.22 -3.15 0.58
N ASN A 37 -1.41 -3.80 1.42
CA ASN A 37 -1.52 -3.75 2.89
C ASN A 37 -1.41 -2.34 3.49
N LEU A 38 -0.73 -1.43 2.78
CA LEU A 38 -0.53 -0.05 3.22
C LEU A 38 -1.70 0.87 2.82
N VAL A 39 -2.56 0.42 1.91
CA VAL A 39 -3.71 1.20 1.43
C VAL A 39 -4.93 0.94 2.30
N THR A 40 -5.35 1.96 3.03
CA THR A 40 -6.42 1.88 4.03
C THR A 40 -7.57 2.82 3.67
N THR A 41 -8.80 2.45 4.04
CA THR A 41 -9.95 3.38 3.97
C THR A 41 -9.73 4.50 4.99
N ASN A 42 -9.89 5.76 4.58
CA ASN A 42 -9.73 6.89 5.49
C ASN A 42 -11.00 7.17 6.32
N SER A 43 -11.39 6.22 7.19
CA SER A 43 -12.58 6.36 8.03
C SER A 43 -12.46 7.42 9.12
N ARG A 44 -11.23 7.85 9.43
CA ARG A 44 -10.93 8.88 10.44
C ARG A 44 -10.79 10.28 9.86
N CYS A 45 -11.06 10.45 8.55
CA CYS A 45 -10.97 11.75 7.87
C CYS A 45 -9.62 12.45 8.07
N ILE A 46 -8.51 11.68 8.08
CA ILE A 46 -7.16 12.21 8.24
C ILE A 46 -6.77 12.94 6.96
N THR A 47 -6.18 14.12 7.09
CA THR A 47 -5.73 14.94 5.96
C THR A 47 -4.46 14.35 5.32
N CYS A 48 -4.32 14.53 4.01
CA CYS A 48 -3.11 14.18 3.29
C CYS A 48 -1.93 15.06 3.75
N ILE A 49 -0.76 14.46 3.99
CA ILE A 49 0.45 15.21 4.42
C ILE A 49 0.90 16.26 3.39
N THR A 50 0.65 16.05 2.10
CA THR A 50 1.10 16.95 1.04
C THR A 50 0.05 17.98 0.62
N CYS A 51 -1.16 17.53 0.26
CA CYS A 51 -2.21 18.44 -0.24
C CYS A 51 -3.18 18.91 0.83
N THR A 52 -3.10 18.40 2.05
CA THR A 52 -4.01 18.71 3.19
C THR A 52 -5.48 18.34 2.99
N ASP A 53 -5.87 17.80 1.83
CA ASP A 53 -7.23 17.33 1.57
C ASP A 53 -7.56 16.02 2.29
N ILE A 54 -8.84 15.82 2.60
CA ILE A 54 -9.39 14.56 3.09
C ILE A 54 -9.81 13.71 1.89
N ARG A 55 -9.08 12.63 1.64
CA ARG A 55 -9.33 11.69 0.53
C ARG A 55 -9.51 10.28 1.07
N SER A 56 -10.17 9.41 0.32
CA SER A 56 -10.28 7.99 0.64
C SER A 56 -10.30 7.20 -0.66
N PRO A 57 -9.52 6.11 -0.78
CA PRO A 57 -8.59 5.57 0.20
C PRO A 57 -7.25 6.34 0.28
N VAL A 58 -6.47 6.06 1.31
CA VAL A 58 -5.16 6.68 1.58
C VAL A 58 -4.10 5.60 1.81
N LEU A 59 -2.85 5.93 1.52
CA LEU A 59 -1.69 5.11 1.88
C LEU A 59 -1.17 5.58 3.24
N VAL A 60 -0.92 4.63 4.14
CA VAL A 60 -0.33 4.88 5.46
C VAL A 60 1.07 4.28 5.48
N PHE A 61 2.09 5.13 5.59
CA PHE A 61 3.47 4.68 5.69
C PHE A 61 3.70 3.93 7.03
N GLN A 62 4.64 2.99 7.05
CA GLN A 62 5.02 2.25 8.26
C GLN A 62 6.05 2.99 9.13
N CYS A 63 6.26 4.29 8.92
CA CYS A 63 7.12 5.11 9.78
C CYS A 63 6.50 5.31 11.18
N VAL A 64 7.30 5.78 12.16
CA VAL A 64 6.86 5.98 13.56
C VAL A 64 5.61 6.84 13.67
N HIS A 65 5.50 7.89 12.85
CA HIS A 65 4.36 8.81 12.83
C HIS A 65 3.19 8.32 11.99
N ARG A 66 3.33 7.17 11.29
CA ARG A 66 2.34 6.58 10.40
C ARG A 66 1.74 7.62 9.44
N HIS A 67 2.63 8.35 8.75
CA HIS A 67 2.23 9.43 7.85
C HIS A 67 1.21 8.96 6.81
N VAL A 68 0.23 9.81 6.53
CA VAL A 68 -0.89 9.52 5.64
C VAL A 68 -0.78 10.36 4.37
N ILE A 69 -0.85 9.71 3.21
CA ILE A 69 -0.83 10.36 1.90
C ILE A 69 -1.99 9.86 1.04
N CYS A 70 -2.65 10.76 0.31
CA CYS A 70 -3.67 10.35 -0.66
C CYS A 70 -3.02 9.66 -1.88
N LEU A 71 -3.77 8.82 -2.60
CA LEU A 71 -3.21 8.08 -3.72
C LEU A 71 -2.76 8.98 -4.89
N ASP A 72 -3.43 10.12 -5.08
CA ASP A 72 -3.08 11.09 -6.11
C ASP A 72 -1.70 11.72 -5.83
N CYS A 73 -1.47 12.16 -4.58
CA CYS A 73 -0.17 12.69 -4.17
C CYS A 73 0.90 11.60 -4.07
N PHE A 74 0.54 10.37 -3.71
CA PHE A 74 1.47 9.25 -3.73
C PHE A 74 1.97 8.96 -5.15
N HIS A 75 1.08 8.96 -6.15
CA HIS A 75 1.48 8.82 -7.55
C HIS A 75 2.45 9.93 -7.97
N LEU A 76 2.13 11.20 -7.67
CA LEU A 76 3.01 12.32 -7.98
C LEU A 76 4.38 12.18 -7.30
N TYR A 77 4.39 11.79 -6.03
CA TYR A 77 5.62 11.53 -5.28
C TYR A 77 6.48 10.45 -5.96
N CYS A 78 5.88 9.32 -6.34
CA CYS A 78 6.59 8.26 -7.07
C CYS A 78 7.19 8.78 -8.39
N VAL A 79 6.42 9.53 -9.18
CA VAL A 79 6.88 10.08 -10.46
C VAL A 79 8.02 11.06 -10.27
N THR A 80 7.93 11.98 -9.30
CA THR A 80 9.01 12.92 -8.97
C THR A 80 10.28 12.18 -8.58
N MET A 81 10.19 11.22 -7.66
CA MET A 81 11.35 10.46 -7.20
C MET A 81 11.96 9.58 -8.30
N LEU A 82 11.14 9.07 -9.24
CA LEU A 82 11.64 8.32 -10.41
C LEU A 82 12.42 9.25 -11.34
N ASN A 83 11.87 10.42 -11.65
CA ASN A 83 12.51 11.42 -12.51
C ASN A 83 13.84 11.92 -11.91
N ASP A 84 13.87 12.15 -10.60
CA ASP A 84 15.04 12.63 -9.88
C ASP A 84 16.03 11.51 -9.50
N ARG A 85 15.71 10.25 -9.83
CA ARG A 85 16.50 9.05 -9.50
C ARG A 85 16.77 8.91 -8.00
N GLN A 86 15.81 9.27 -7.17
CA GLN A 86 15.91 9.26 -5.70
C GLN A 86 15.31 7.99 -5.05
N PHE A 87 15.10 6.93 -5.83
CA PHE A 87 14.71 5.64 -5.27
C PHE A 87 15.86 5.02 -4.47
N ILE A 88 15.54 4.48 -3.30
CA ILE A 88 16.53 3.89 -2.40
C ILE A 88 16.63 2.40 -2.72
N HIS A 89 17.84 1.93 -3.02
CA HIS A 89 18.11 0.52 -3.22
C HIS A 89 18.24 -0.20 -1.87
N ASP A 90 17.32 -1.11 -1.59
CA ASP A 90 17.37 -2.07 -0.50
C ASP A 90 17.94 -3.41 -1.01
N PRO A 91 18.95 -4.00 -0.35
CA PRO A 91 19.58 -5.25 -0.78
C PRO A 91 18.63 -6.47 -0.86
N GLU A 92 17.55 -6.49 -0.08
CA GLU A 92 16.59 -7.60 -0.03
C GLU A 92 15.37 -7.34 -0.91
N LEU A 93 14.95 -6.08 -1.04
CA LEU A 93 13.69 -5.69 -1.68
C LEU A 93 13.86 -5.02 -3.05
N GLY A 94 15.07 -4.58 -3.39
CA GLY A 94 15.34 -3.77 -4.57
C GLY A 94 15.01 -2.30 -4.34
N TYR A 95 14.51 -1.60 -5.35
CA TYR A 95 14.25 -0.16 -5.27
C TYR A 95 12.93 0.16 -4.57
N SER A 96 12.99 0.99 -3.53
CA SER A 96 11.83 1.41 -2.74
C SER A 96 11.84 2.91 -2.47
N LEU A 97 10.73 3.41 -1.93
CA LEU A 97 10.56 4.81 -1.53
C LEU A 97 10.49 4.93 -0.01
N PRO A 98 11.12 5.97 0.57
CA PRO A 98 10.91 6.29 1.97
C PRO A 98 9.57 7.01 2.17
N CYS A 99 9.26 7.30 3.43
CA CYS A 99 8.21 8.24 3.77
C CYS A 99 8.55 9.65 3.25
N VAL A 100 7.54 10.43 2.83
CA VAL A 100 7.71 11.78 2.25
C VAL A 100 8.49 12.74 3.15
N ASP A 101 8.33 12.62 4.46
CA ASP A 101 9.01 13.47 5.45
C ASP A 101 10.52 13.16 5.62
N GLY A 102 11.08 12.19 4.89
CA GLY A 102 12.52 11.91 4.81
C GLY A 102 13.22 11.45 6.10
N PHE A 103 12.59 11.61 7.27
CA PHE A 103 13.21 11.46 8.59
C PHE A 103 13.12 10.06 9.20
N ALA A 104 12.61 9.06 8.47
CA ALA A 104 12.46 7.71 8.99
C ALA A 104 13.35 6.71 8.24
N TRP A 105 14.65 6.71 8.54
CA TRP A 105 15.54 5.55 8.36
C TRP A 105 15.29 4.47 9.44
N LEU A 106 14.07 4.40 9.97
CA LEU A 106 13.64 3.31 10.83
C LEU A 106 13.04 2.20 9.94
N PRO A 107 13.15 0.93 10.33
CA PRO A 107 12.82 -0.24 9.50
C PRO A 107 11.30 -0.46 9.34
N GLY A 108 10.56 0.60 8.97
CA GLY A 108 9.15 0.57 8.58
C GLY A 108 9.06 0.57 7.06
N ARG A 109 9.22 -0.62 6.49
CA ARG A 109 9.41 -0.89 5.07
C ARG A 109 8.12 -0.69 4.27
N LEU A 110 8.22 -0.12 3.07
CA LEU A 110 7.10 0.02 2.13
C LEU A 110 6.92 -1.32 1.37
N ILE A 111 6.47 -2.37 2.07
CA ILE A 111 5.95 -3.63 1.49
C ILE A 111 4.84 -4.21 2.39
#